data_AF-A0A3D4INE6-F1
#
_entry.id   AF-A0A3D4INE6-F1
#
_cell.length_a   1.000
_cell.length_b   1.000
_cell.length_c   1.000
_cell.angle_alpha   90.00
_cell.angle_beta   90.00
_cell.angle_gamma   90.00
#
_symmetry.space_group_name_H-M   'P 1'
#
loop_
_entity.id
_entity.type
_entity.pdbx_description
1 polymer ?
#
loop_
_entity_poly.entity_id
_entity_poly.type
_entity_poly.pdbx_seq_one_letter_code
_entity_poly.pdbx_strand_id
1 'polypeptide(L)'
;MNALIEFGKILLPASVVLYAVYLMVRAFINKELEMKRLEVRGRSIETILPARLQAYERMTLFLERISPQNLLVRLNNPTYSARDFQKILLDEIRNEYNHNVSQQVYMSEGLWDMIRNAKEDLVIQINEAAGAMKEGATGIDLDRKST
;
A
#
# COMPACT_ATOMS: atom_id res chain seq x y z
N MET A 1 -72.59 -18.07 -20.25
CA MET A 1 -72.05 -18.43 -18.92
C MET A 1 -71.01 -19.56 -19.01
N ASN A 2 -71.31 -20.68 -19.69
CA ASN A 2 -70.42 -21.87 -19.70
C ASN A 2 -69.07 -21.67 -20.42
N ALA A 3 -69.05 -20.99 -21.57
CA ALA A 3 -67.81 -20.74 -22.32
C ALA A 3 -66.78 -19.93 -21.51
N LEU A 4 -67.21 -18.92 -20.75
CA LEU A 4 -66.34 -18.12 -19.87
C LEU A 4 -65.67 -18.97 -18.79
N ILE A 5 -66.40 -19.94 -18.22
CA ILE A 5 -65.87 -20.85 -17.20
C ILE A 5 -64.89 -21.85 -17.81
N GLU A 6 -65.16 -22.36 -19.02
CA GLU A 6 -64.25 -23.24 -19.75
C GLU A 6 -62.94 -22.55 -20.14
N PHE A 7 -63.02 -21.31 -20.65
CA PHE A 7 -61.81 -20.50 -20.91
C PHE A 7 -61.05 -20.18 -19.62
N GLY A 8 -61.76 -19.87 -18.53
CA GLY A 8 -61.16 -19.63 -17.22
C GLY A 8 -60.36 -20.83 -16.70
N LYS A 9 -60.85 -22.07 -16.89
CA LYS A 9 -60.15 -23.29 -16.48
C LYS A 9 -58.80 -23.51 -17.19
N ILE A 10 -58.58 -22.91 -18.36
CA ILE A 10 -57.33 -23.02 -19.13
C ILE A 10 -56.44 -21.81 -18.86
N LEU A 11 -57.01 -20.60 -18.85
CA LEU A 11 -56.26 -19.35 -18.62
C LEU A 11 -55.65 -19.26 -17.23
N LEU A 12 -56.35 -19.76 -16.21
CA LEU A 12 -55.89 -19.68 -14.82
C LEU A 12 -54.61 -20.51 -14.58
N PRO A 13 -54.54 -21.82 -14.92
CA PRO A 13 -53.29 -22.57 -14.81
C PRO A 13 -52.20 -22.05 -15.75
N ALA A 14 -52.54 -21.60 -16.97
CA ALA A 14 -51.56 -21.00 -17.88
C ALA A 14 -50.92 -19.74 -17.29
N SER A 15 -51.70 -18.88 -16.63
CA SER A 15 -51.22 -17.66 -15.97
C SER A 15 -50.33 -17.99 -14.76
N VAL A 16 -50.69 -19.01 -13.98
CA VAL A 16 -49.88 -19.48 -12.84
C VAL A 16 -48.52 -19.99 -13.33
N VAL A 17 -48.50 -20.79 -14.39
CA VAL A 17 -47.25 -21.29 -14.99
C VAL A 17 -46.41 -20.12 -15.53
N LEU A 18 -47.02 -19.18 -16.25
CA LEU A 18 -46.33 -17.99 -16.76
C LEU A 18 -45.70 -17.18 -15.62
N TYR A 19 -46.42 -16.97 -14.52
CA TYR A 19 -45.93 -16.26 -13.36
C TYR A 19 -44.77 -17.01 -12.68
N ALA A 20 -44.88 -18.34 -12.53
CA ALA A 20 -43.80 -19.15 -11.96
C ALA A 20 -42.53 -19.09 -12.81
N VAL A 21 -42.65 -19.18 -14.14
CA VAL A 21 -41.52 -19.04 -15.07
C VAL A 21 -40.92 -17.63 -14.97
N TYR A 22 -41.75 -16.59 -14.93
CA TYR A 22 -41.28 -15.22 -14.74
C TYR A 22 -40.45 -15.05 -13.45
N LEU A 23 -40.95 -15.58 -12.32
CA LEU A 23 -40.22 -15.55 -11.05
C LEU A 23 -38.90 -16.31 -11.13
N MET A 24 -38.89 -17.49 -11.75
CA MET A 24 -37.69 -18.30 -11.91
C MET A 24 -36.64 -17.60 -12.76
N VAL A 25 -37.04 -17.03 -13.91
CA VAL A 25 -36.14 -16.26 -14.78
C VAL A 25 -35.58 -15.04 -14.05
N ARG A 26 -36.44 -14.30 -13.33
CA ARG A 26 -36.01 -13.14 -12.55
C ARG A 26 -35.02 -13.52 -11.46
N ALA A 27 -35.27 -14.60 -10.72
CA ALA A 27 -34.37 -15.11 -9.69
C ALA A 27 -33.02 -15.54 -10.27
N PHE A 28 -33.03 -16.23 -11.42
CA PHE A 28 -31.82 -16.64 -12.12
C PHE A 28 -30.98 -15.45 -12.59
N ILE A 29 -31.60 -14.47 -13.24
CA ILE A 29 -30.91 -13.25 -13.71
C ILE A 29 -30.31 -12.48 -12.53
N ASN A 30 -31.06 -12.29 -11.44
CA ASN A 30 -30.55 -11.60 -10.27
C ASN A 30 -29.33 -12.31 -9.66
N LYS A 31 -29.39 -13.64 -9.55
CA LYS A 31 -28.27 -14.46 -9.07
C LYS A 31 -27.06 -14.34 -9.99
N GLU A 32 -27.24 -14.39 -11.31
CA GLU A 32 -26.14 -14.25 -12.26
C GLU A 32 -25.49 -12.86 -12.20
N LEU A 33 -26.29 -11.81 -12.04
CA LEU A 33 -25.80 -10.44 -11.85
C LEU A 33 -25.00 -10.29 -10.56
N GLU A 34 -25.46 -10.90 -9.47
CA GLU A 34 -24.74 -10.90 -8.19
C GLU A 34 -23.40 -11.63 -8.29
N MET A 35 -23.39 -12.81 -8.92
CA MET A 35 -22.16 -13.57 -9.18
C MET A 35 -21.16 -12.79 -10.03
N LYS A 36 -21.61 -12.16 -11.13
CA LYS A 36 -20.76 -11.29 -11.96
C LYS A 36 -20.20 -10.09 -11.19
N ARG A 37 -21.01 -9.49 -10.31
CA ARG A 37 -20.53 -8.39 -9.44
C ARG A 37 -19.44 -8.85 -8.48
N LEU A 38 -19.58 -10.04 -7.89
CA LEU A 38 -18.56 -10.63 -7.03
C LEU A 38 -17.29 -10.95 -7.82
N GLU A 39 -17.42 -11.48 -9.03
CA GLU A 39 -16.28 -11.79 -9.92
C GLU A 39 -15.50 -10.52 -10.30
N VAL A 40 -16.19 -9.44 -10.71
CA VAL A 40 -15.53 -8.16 -11.04
C VAL A 40 -14.79 -7.58 -9.84
N ARG A 41 -15.39 -7.64 -8.65
CA ARG A 41 -14.72 -7.24 -7.40
C ARG A 41 -13.50 -8.12 -7.12
N GLY A 42 -13.63 -9.43 -7.30
CA GLY A 42 -12.52 -10.39 -7.16
C GLY A 42 -11.34 -10.06 -8.06
N ARG A 43 -11.58 -9.81 -9.35
CA ARG A 43 -10.53 -9.45 -10.33
C ARG A 43 -9.80 -8.14 -9.99
N SER A 44 -10.52 -7.15 -9.45
CA SER A 44 -9.88 -5.90 -8.99
C SER A 44 -8.98 -6.13 -7.77
N ILE A 45 -9.37 -7.05 -6.87
CA ILE A 45 -8.55 -7.42 -5.71
C ILE A 45 -7.31 -8.18 -6.18
N GLU A 46 -7.45 -9.14 -7.08
CA GLU A 46 -6.32 -9.95 -7.60
C GLU A 46 -5.23 -9.11 -8.29
N THR A 47 -5.61 -8.00 -8.91
CA THR A 47 -4.66 -7.13 -9.63
C THR A 47 -4.01 -6.08 -8.72
N ILE A 48 -4.77 -5.49 -7.79
CA ILE A 48 -4.29 -4.38 -6.95
C ILE A 48 -3.64 -4.88 -5.67
N LEU A 49 -4.14 -5.98 -5.08
CA LEU A 49 -3.64 -6.49 -3.80
C LEU A 49 -2.14 -6.86 -3.85
N PRO A 50 -1.62 -7.55 -4.89
CA PRO A 50 -0.19 -7.84 -4.97
C PRO A 50 0.66 -6.56 -5.03
N ALA A 51 0.24 -5.56 -5.80
CA ALA A 51 0.95 -4.28 -5.89
C ALA A 51 0.96 -3.53 -4.54
N ARG A 52 -0.15 -3.59 -3.78
CA ARG A 52 -0.21 -3.03 -2.43
C ARG A 52 0.73 -3.75 -1.47
N LEU A 53 0.68 -5.09 -1.44
CA LEU A 53 1.57 -5.89 -0.59
C LEU A 53 3.04 -5.62 -0.90
N GLN A 54 3.40 -5.60 -2.18
CA GLN A 54 4.75 -5.26 -2.62
C GLN A 54 5.16 -3.85 -2.21
N ALA A 55 4.27 -2.86 -2.30
CA ALA A 55 4.54 -1.51 -1.83
C ALA A 55 4.83 -1.47 -0.32
N TYR A 56 4.05 -2.20 0.50
CA TYR A 56 4.32 -2.30 1.94
C TYR A 56 5.67 -2.97 2.23
N GLU A 57 6.00 -4.06 1.55
CA GLU A 57 7.32 -4.72 1.68
C GLU A 57 8.47 -3.76 1.34
N ARG A 58 8.33 -3.01 0.24
CA ARG A 58 9.32 -2.00 -0.16
C ARG A 58 9.47 -0.90 0.87
N MET A 59 8.40 -0.46 1.52
CA MET A 59 8.47 0.56 2.56
C MET A 59 9.12 0.03 3.84
N THR A 60 8.83 -1.21 4.22
CA THR A 60 9.53 -1.88 5.32
C THR A 60 11.04 -1.96 5.03
N LEU A 61 11.43 -2.37 3.83
CA LEU A 61 12.83 -2.42 3.42
C LEU A 61 13.48 -1.03 3.37
N PHE A 62 12.74 -0.02 2.92
CA PHE A 62 13.20 1.37 2.93
C PHE A 62 13.54 1.81 4.37
N LEU A 63 12.63 1.62 5.32
CA LEU A 63 12.85 1.97 6.74
C LEU A 63 14.04 1.21 7.34
N GLU A 64 14.15 -0.08 7.04
CA GLU A 64 15.29 -0.89 7.47
C GLU A 64 16.62 -0.35 6.91
N ARG A 65 16.67 -0.01 5.61
CA ARG A 65 17.88 0.48 4.95
C ARG A 65 18.33 1.85 5.41
N ILE A 66 17.39 2.75 5.73
CA ILE A 66 17.72 4.08 6.26
C ILE A 66 17.98 4.05 7.76
N SER A 67 17.74 2.94 8.46
CA SER A 67 18.03 2.88 9.90
C SER A 67 19.50 3.27 10.17
N PRO A 68 19.78 4.04 11.25
CA PRO A 68 21.12 4.48 11.56
C PRO A 68 22.12 3.32 11.52
N GLN A 69 21.77 2.20 12.16
CA GLN A 69 22.65 1.05 12.26
C GLN A 69 23.02 0.44 10.90
N ASN A 70 22.07 0.32 9.96
CA ASN A 70 22.38 -0.17 8.62
C ASN A 70 23.18 0.83 7.78
N LEU A 71 22.88 2.14 7.89
CA LEU A 71 23.64 3.17 7.20
C LEU A 71 25.09 3.21 7.69
N LEU A 72 25.30 3.17 9.00
CA LEU A 72 26.61 3.24 9.64
C LEU A 72 27.46 2.03 9.24
N VAL A 73 26.93 0.81 9.32
CA VAL A 73 27.68 -0.41 8.92
C VAL A 73 28.05 -0.39 7.44
N ARG A 74 27.17 0.09 6.55
CA ARG A 74 27.39 0.07 5.11
C ARG A 74 28.29 1.20 4.60
N LEU A 75 28.25 2.36 5.23
CA LEU A 75 28.86 3.59 4.70
C LEU A 75 30.05 4.08 5.53
N ASN A 76 30.31 3.51 6.71
CA ASN A 76 31.44 3.93 7.54
C ASN A 76 32.77 3.69 6.82
N ASN A 77 33.57 4.75 6.72
CA ASN A 77 34.94 4.70 6.26
C ASN A 77 35.80 5.54 7.23
N PRO A 78 36.87 4.98 7.81
CA PRO A 78 37.75 5.70 8.75
C PRO A 78 38.39 6.97 8.19
N THR A 79 38.41 7.13 6.87
CA THR A 79 39.03 8.30 6.20
C THR A 79 38.10 9.50 6.09
N TYR A 80 36.80 9.35 6.37
CA TYR A 80 35.84 10.46 6.25
C TYR A 80 35.91 11.41 7.45
N SER A 81 35.87 12.71 7.16
CA SER A 81 35.55 13.71 8.18
C SER A 81 34.08 13.58 8.61
N ALA A 82 33.73 14.05 9.81
CA ALA A 82 32.33 14.04 10.27
C ALA A 82 31.38 14.76 9.28
N ARG A 83 31.86 15.83 8.64
CA ARG A 83 31.06 16.62 7.68
C ARG A 83 30.87 15.89 6.35
N ASP A 84 31.90 15.21 5.85
CA ASP A 84 31.79 14.41 4.64
C ASP A 84 30.87 13.22 4.87
N PHE A 85 31.01 12.56 6.04
CA PHE A 85 30.18 11.42 6.39
C PHE A 85 28.71 11.81 6.56
N GLN A 86 28.41 12.93 7.22
CA GLN A 86 27.06 13.50 7.29
C GLN A 86 26.45 13.66 5.89
N LYS A 87 27.19 14.26 4.95
CA LYS A 87 26.69 14.47 3.59
C LYS A 87 26.38 13.14 2.89
N ILE A 88 27.28 12.16 3.02
CA ILE A 88 27.09 10.81 2.47
C ILE A 88 25.82 10.15 3.02
N LEU A 89 25.58 10.25 4.34
CA LEU A 89 24.38 9.69 4.97
C LEU A 89 23.09 10.35 4.42
N LEU A 90 23.07 11.68 4.32
CA LEU A 90 21.92 12.42 3.82
C LEU A 90 21.64 12.13 2.34
N ASP A 91 22.69 12.03 1.53
CA ASP A 91 22.58 11.69 0.10
C ASP A 91 22.02 10.27 -0.07
N GLU A 92 22.46 9.30 0.74
CA GLU A 92 21.94 7.93 0.69
C GLU A 92 20.45 7.86 1.06
N ILE A 93 20.04 8.51 2.16
CA ILE A 93 18.63 8.57 2.58
C ILE A 93 17.76 9.15 1.47
N ARG A 94 18.24 10.22 0.83
CA ARG A 94 17.52 10.88 -0.27
C ARG A 94 17.39 9.99 -1.49
N ASN A 95 18.46 9.25 -1.84
CA ASN A 95 18.43 8.31 -2.96
C ASN A 95 17.43 7.17 -2.69
N GLU A 96 17.52 6.52 -1.53
CA GLU A 96 16.58 5.46 -1.13
C GLU A 96 15.13 5.95 -1.11
N TYR A 97 14.88 7.18 -0.65
CA TYR A 97 13.55 7.80 -0.69
C TYR A 97 13.06 7.99 -2.13
N ASN A 98 13.89 8.57 -3.01
CA ASN A 98 13.52 8.79 -4.41
C ASN A 98 13.22 7.49 -5.16
N HIS A 99 13.91 6.39 -4.82
CA HIS A 99 13.63 5.07 -5.39
C HIS A 99 12.28 4.47 -4.94
N ASN A 100 11.72 4.96 -3.84
CA ASN A 100 10.58 4.37 -3.16
C ASN A 100 9.36 5.29 -3.05
N VAL A 101 9.50 6.59 -3.35
CA VAL A 101 8.43 7.60 -3.26
C VAL A 101 7.21 7.28 -4.11
N SER A 102 7.38 6.58 -5.22
CA SER A 102 6.27 6.17 -6.10
C SER A 102 5.32 5.16 -5.43
N GLN A 103 5.79 4.45 -4.40
CA GLN A 103 4.99 3.47 -3.67
C GLN A 103 3.84 4.11 -2.89
N GLN A 104 3.91 5.43 -2.61
CA GLN A 104 2.86 6.18 -1.90
C GLN A 104 1.45 6.01 -2.51
N VAL A 105 1.37 5.74 -3.83
CA VAL A 105 0.10 5.54 -4.54
C VAL A 105 -0.65 4.29 -4.06
N TYR A 106 0.04 3.34 -3.44
CA TYR A 106 -0.51 2.05 -3.02
C TYR A 106 -0.82 1.95 -1.52
N MET A 107 -0.59 3.01 -0.74
CA MET A 107 -0.81 3.02 0.71
C MET A 107 -1.78 4.12 1.14
N SER A 108 -2.24 4.04 2.38
CA SER A 108 -3.03 5.13 2.98
C SER A 108 -2.17 6.37 3.22
N GLU A 109 -2.79 7.55 3.12
CA GLU A 109 -2.16 8.83 3.41
C GLU A 109 -1.53 8.85 4.82
N GLY A 110 -2.25 8.36 5.83
CA GLY A 110 -1.74 8.31 7.20
C GLY A 110 -0.49 7.44 7.37
N LEU A 111 -0.39 6.29 6.69
CA LEU A 111 0.84 5.49 6.70
C LEU A 111 1.98 6.20 5.98
N TRP A 112 1.69 6.81 4.83
CA TRP A 112 2.68 7.54 4.07
C TRP A 112 3.26 8.71 4.87
N ASP A 113 2.42 9.45 5.57
CA ASP A 113 2.85 10.53 6.45
C ASP A 113 3.75 10.02 7.58
N MET A 114 3.44 8.88 8.20
CA MET A 114 4.31 8.26 9.21
C MET A 114 5.69 7.90 8.64
N ILE A 115 5.75 7.33 7.43
CA ILE A 115 7.02 7.00 6.78
C ILE A 115 7.82 8.26 6.46
N ARG A 116 7.16 9.31 5.94
CA ARG A 116 7.81 10.59 5.65
C ARG A 116 8.38 11.19 6.93
N ASN A 117 7.59 11.23 8.00
CA ASN A 117 8.01 11.77 9.29
C ASN A 117 9.21 11.01 9.85
N ALA A 118 9.20 9.67 9.82
CA ALA A 118 10.34 8.86 10.27
C ALA A 118 11.64 9.19 9.50
N LYS A 119 11.53 9.43 8.18
CA LYS A 119 12.67 9.87 7.37
C LYS A 119 13.14 11.28 7.74
N GLU A 120 12.23 12.23 7.96
CA GLU A 120 12.61 13.59 8.39
C GLU A 120 13.25 13.59 9.78
N ASP A 121 12.69 12.85 10.73
CA ASP A 121 13.20 12.72 12.09
C ASP A 121 14.63 12.18 12.09
N LEU A 122 14.90 11.16 11.26
CA LEU A 122 16.25 10.63 11.07
C LEU A 122 17.22 11.70 10.51
N VAL A 123 16.78 12.48 9.51
CA VAL A 123 17.60 13.56 8.95
C VAL A 123 17.92 14.62 10.02
N ILE A 124 16.95 14.97 10.86
CA ILE A 124 17.14 15.88 11.99
C ILE A 124 18.19 15.31 12.96
N GLN A 125 18.04 14.05 13.36
CA GLN A 125 18.99 13.38 14.26
C GLN A 125 20.42 13.37 13.71
N ILE A 126 20.61 13.08 12.42
CA ILE A 126 21.93 13.10 11.78
C ILE A 126 22.53 14.51 11.80
N ASN A 127 21.72 15.54 11.50
CA ASN A 127 22.17 16.93 11.51
C ASN A 127 22.53 17.42 12.92
N GLU A 128 21.75 17.05 13.93
CA GLU A 128 22.04 17.37 15.34
C GLU A 128 23.31 16.68 15.83
N ALA A 129 23.48 15.39 15.51
CA ALA A 129 24.69 14.64 15.85
C ALA A 129 25.93 15.27 15.21
N ALA A 130 25.84 15.71 13.94
CA ALA A 130 26.92 16.39 13.24
C ALA A 130 27.20 17.78 13.81
N GLY A 131 26.17 18.55 14.19
CA GLY A 131 26.31 19.87 14.81
C GLY A 131 26.94 19.85 16.20
N ALA A 132 26.83 18.73 16.93
CA ALA A 132 27.45 18.54 18.24
C ALA A 132 28.95 18.17 18.18
N MET A 133 29.51 17.96 16.98
CA MET A 133 30.90 17.57 16.79
C MET A 133 31.86 18.77 16.79
N LYS A 134 33.06 18.60 17.36
CA LYS A 134 34.13 19.62 17.34
C LYS A 134 34.81 19.69 15.96
N GLU A 135 35.43 20.82 15.64
CA GLU A 135 36.27 20.94 14.43
C GLU A 135 37.39 19.89 14.46
N GLY A 136 37.39 18.98 13.47
CA GLY A 136 38.33 17.85 13.39
C GLY A 136 37.77 16.49 13.83
N ALA A 137 36.49 16.40 14.22
CA ALA A 137 35.85 15.13 14.51
C ALA A 137 35.79 14.21 13.27
N THR A 138 36.00 12.93 13.50
CA THR A 138 36.01 11.89 12.46
C THR A 138 34.61 11.33 12.23
N GLY A 139 34.39 10.64 11.10
CA GLY A 139 33.14 9.92 10.85
C GLY A 139 32.78 8.90 11.95
N ILE A 140 33.79 8.35 12.63
CA ILE A 140 33.63 7.42 13.77
C ILE A 140 33.07 8.13 15.01
N ASP A 141 33.40 9.41 15.21
CA ASP A 141 32.87 10.19 16.34
C ASP A 141 31.39 10.54 16.13
N LEU A 142 31.00 10.76 14.87
CA LEU A 142 29.60 10.96 14.48
C LEU A 142 28.78 9.68 14.68
N ASP A 143 29.31 8.54 14.23
CA ASP A 143 28.71 7.19 14.37
C ASP A 143 28.30 6.88 15.83
N ARG A 144 29.21 7.14 16.78
CA ARG A 144 28.95 6.95 18.23
C ARG A 144 27.89 7.87 18.81
N LYS A 145 27.58 8.99 18.18
CA LYS A 145 26.64 9.99 18.70
C LYS A 145 25.24 9.86 18.08
N SER A 146 25.15 9.30 16.87
CA SER A 146 23.91 9.08 16.13
C SER A 146 23.24 7.73 16.38
N THR A 147 23.89 6.84 17.16
CA THR A 147 23.32 5.56 17.64
C THR A 147 22.77 5.75 19.05
#